data_AF-A0AAX6E3V9-F1
#
_entry.id   AF-A0AAX6E3V9-F1
#
_cell.length_a   1.000
_cell.length_b   1.000
_cell.length_c   1.000
_cell.angle_alpha   90.00
_cell.angle_beta   90.00
_cell.angle_gamma   90.00
#
_symmetry.space_group_name_H-M   'P 1'
#
loop_
_entity.id
_entity.type
_entity.pdbx_description
1 polymer ?
#
loop_
_entity_poly.entity_id
_entity_poly.type
_entity_poly.pdbx_seq_one_letter_code
_entity_poly.pdbx_strand_id
1 'polypeptide(L)'
;MGGLAMKVFLAFGFLGLVLGRWVGCSAEGHWNETELAFLESGGGPVPNQLLVGLTLIPSAAAKGAVCLDGTPPGYHLHRGYGSGANSWLVQLEGGGWCNDINTCVYRKKTRRGSSNYMEKQIPFTGLLSNKADENPDFYNWNRVKVRYCDGASFSGEGYNKAAGPFLPWAAHLVSCYGRSNVERNA
;
A
#
# COMPACT_ATOMS: atom_id res chain seq x y z
N MET A 1 60.12 -14.25 54.71
CA MET A 1 59.89 -13.44 53.49
C MET A 1 59.64 -14.41 52.35
N GLY A 2 58.37 -14.78 52.16
CA GLY A 2 58.00 -16.02 51.47
C GLY A 2 57.18 -15.79 50.20
N GLY A 3 57.51 -16.60 49.18
CA GLY A 3 56.53 -17.36 48.38
C GLY A 3 55.57 -16.59 47.48
N LEU A 4 56.04 -16.19 46.29
CA LEU A 4 55.17 -15.82 45.18
C LEU A 4 54.92 -17.06 44.29
N ALA A 5 53.90 -17.85 44.63
CA ALA A 5 53.22 -18.77 43.70
C ALA A 5 51.98 -19.34 44.40
N MET A 6 50.91 -18.55 44.48
CA MET A 6 49.62 -19.00 44.99
C MET A 6 48.99 -19.92 43.95
N LYS A 7 49.12 -21.21 44.23
CA LYS A 7 48.34 -22.29 43.67
C LYS A 7 46.84 -22.07 43.97
N VAL A 8 46.04 -22.41 42.95
CA VAL A 8 44.72 -23.07 43.05
C VAL A 8 43.50 -22.15 43.17
N PHE A 9 42.77 -22.12 42.05
CA PHE A 9 41.33 -22.30 41.93
C PHE A 9 40.50 -22.04 43.20
N LEU A 10 39.68 -20.98 43.16
CA LEU A 10 38.26 -20.99 43.53
C LEU A 10 37.74 -19.54 43.53
N ALA A 11 37.52 -19.01 42.33
CA ALA A 11 36.54 -17.96 42.11
C ALA A 11 35.89 -18.24 40.75
N PHE A 12 35.11 -19.31 40.73
CA PHE A 12 34.14 -19.56 39.67
C PHE A 12 33.27 -18.30 39.48
N GLY A 13 33.06 -17.92 38.21
CA GLY A 13 31.70 -17.57 37.80
C GLY A 13 31.32 -16.10 37.62
N PHE A 14 32.24 -15.13 37.62
CA PHE A 14 31.83 -13.72 37.43
C PHE A 14 32.61 -12.86 36.42
N LEU A 15 33.55 -13.43 35.66
CA LEU A 15 34.12 -12.76 34.48
C LEU A 15 33.73 -13.45 33.17
N GLY A 16 32.55 -14.05 33.14
CA GLY A 16 31.95 -14.71 31.98
C GLY A 16 30.55 -14.22 31.65
N LEU A 17 30.14 -13.04 32.15
CA LEU A 17 28.76 -12.58 32.01
C LEU A 17 28.61 -11.08 31.69
N VAL A 18 29.58 -10.43 31.02
CA VAL A 18 29.43 -9.02 30.61
C VAL A 18 29.88 -8.72 29.17
N LEU A 19 30.11 -9.71 28.31
CA LEU A 19 30.20 -9.45 26.86
C LEU A 19 29.32 -10.43 26.10
N GLY A 20 28.02 -10.37 26.39
CA GLY A 20 26.99 -10.87 25.51
C GLY A 20 27.07 -10.12 24.18
N ARG A 21 27.51 -10.84 23.15
CA ARG A 21 27.31 -10.63 21.70
C ARG A 21 26.70 -9.27 21.34
N TRP A 22 27.57 -8.33 20.97
CA TRP A 22 27.22 -7.32 19.99
C TRP A 22 26.94 -8.03 18.67
N VAL A 23 25.67 -8.34 18.41
CA VAL A 23 25.21 -8.57 17.04
C VAL A 23 25.06 -7.18 16.43
N GLY A 24 26.18 -6.65 15.93
CA GLY A 24 26.10 -5.69 14.85
C GLY A 24 25.60 -6.44 13.63
N CYS A 25 24.42 -6.12 13.12
CA CYS A 25 24.06 -6.44 11.75
C CYS A 25 24.89 -5.52 10.83
N SER A 26 26.18 -5.83 10.67
CA SER A 26 26.92 -5.43 9.48
C SER A 26 26.64 -6.52 8.45
N ALA A 27 25.67 -6.26 7.58
CA ALA A 27 25.46 -7.11 6.42
C ALA A 27 26.61 -6.85 5.45
N GLU A 28 27.60 -7.75 5.43
CA GLU A 28 28.40 -7.98 4.23
C GLU A 28 27.46 -8.62 3.20
N GLY A 29 26.64 -7.78 2.57
CA GLY A 29 25.83 -8.14 1.43
C GLY A 29 26.73 -8.16 0.21
N HIS A 30 26.99 -9.36 -0.29
CA HIS A 30 27.47 -9.59 -1.64
C HIS A 30 26.47 -8.93 -2.60
N TRP A 31 26.77 -7.74 -3.09
CA TRP A 31 25.96 -7.01 -4.07
C TRP A 31 26.01 -7.81 -5.38
N ASN A 32 25.04 -8.72 -5.57
CA ASN A 32 24.86 -9.40 -6.84
C ASN A 32 24.63 -8.35 -7.93
N GLU A 33 25.26 -8.54 -9.08
CA GLU A 33 25.24 -7.67 -10.28
C GLU A 33 23.84 -7.36 -10.85
N THR A 34 22.76 -7.81 -10.20
CA THR A 34 21.36 -7.55 -10.57
C THR A 34 20.83 -6.20 -10.10
N GLU A 35 21.46 -5.52 -9.12
CA GLU A 35 21.04 -4.15 -8.74
C GLU A 35 21.53 -3.06 -9.71
N LEU A 36 22.59 -3.31 -10.46
CA LEU A 36 23.04 -2.40 -11.52
C LEU A 36 22.05 -2.33 -12.69
N ALA A 37 21.20 -3.35 -12.87
CA ALA A 37 20.15 -3.32 -13.88
C ALA A 37 19.00 -2.34 -13.54
N PHE A 38 18.82 -1.96 -12.27
CA PHE A 38 17.72 -1.05 -11.87
C PHE A 38 18.09 0.43 -11.99
N LEU A 39 19.37 0.78 -11.83
CA LEU A 39 19.86 2.16 -11.96
C LEU A 39 20.30 2.53 -13.39
N GLU A 40 20.42 1.56 -14.29
CA GLU A 40 20.65 1.77 -15.73
C GLU A 40 19.36 1.82 -16.57
N SER A 41 18.18 1.91 -15.95
CA SER A 41 16.99 2.39 -16.67
C SER A 41 17.00 3.92 -16.70
N GLY A 42 17.95 4.45 -17.47
CA GLY A 42 17.95 5.84 -17.88
C GLY A 42 16.55 6.23 -18.37
N GLY A 43 16.08 7.38 -17.91
CA GLY A 43 14.80 7.97 -18.28
C GLY A 43 14.75 8.33 -19.77
N GLY A 44 14.66 7.30 -20.62
CA GLY A 44 14.13 7.41 -21.96
C GLY A 44 12.60 7.37 -21.90
N PRO A 45 11.89 7.98 -22.86
CA PRO A 45 10.46 7.80 -22.95
C PRO A 45 10.19 6.32 -23.23
N VAL A 46 9.59 5.61 -22.27
CA VAL A 46 9.09 4.25 -22.51
C VAL A 46 7.96 4.39 -23.54
N PRO A 47 8.14 3.96 -24.80
CA PRO A 47 7.09 4.12 -25.79
C PRO A 47 5.97 3.15 -25.40
N ASN A 48 4.73 3.63 -25.37
CA ASN A 48 3.50 2.86 -25.12
C ASN A 48 3.27 2.33 -23.69
N GLN A 49 3.53 3.13 -22.65
CA GLN A 49 2.90 2.88 -21.35
C GLN A 49 1.44 3.33 -21.36
N LEU A 50 0.53 2.45 -20.94
CA LEU A 50 -0.89 2.76 -20.78
C LEU A 50 -1.08 3.66 -19.55
N LEU A 51 -1.23 4.97 -19.78
CA LEU A 51 -1.56 5.95 -18.74
C LEU A 51 -3.08 6.02 -18.57
N VAL A 52 -3.55 5.76 -17.35
CA VAL A 52 -4.99 5.74 -17.04
C VAL A 52 -5.33 6.90 -16.12
N GLY A 53 -6.36 7.68 -16.49
CA GLY A 53 -6.82 8.85 -15.75
C GLY A 53 -7.55 8.52 -14.44
N LEU A 54 -7.44 9.42 -13.46
CA LEU A 54 -8.15 9.38 -12.20
C LEU A 54 -9.61 9.81 -12.39
N THR A 55 -10.54 8.98 -11.93
CA THR A 55 -11.97 9.29 -11.83
C THR A 55 -12.33 9.43 -10.36
N LEU A 56 -12.83 10.60 -9.97
CA LEU A 56 -13.38 10.83 -8.63
C LEU A 56 -14.83 10.38 -8.57
N ILE A 57 -15.32 10.05 -7.37
CA ILE A 57 -16.70 9.62 -7.14
C ILE A 57 -17.41 10.64 -6.23
N PRO A 58 -17.88 11.79 -6.75
CA PRO A 58 -18.61 12.78 -5.95
C PRO A 58 -19.88 12.21 -5.30
N SER A 59 -20.55 11.26 -5.98
CA SER A 59 -21.74 10.59 -5.44
C SER A 59 -21.46 9.71 -4.23
N ALA A 60 -20.21 9.22 -4.06
CA ALA A 60 -19.79 8.51 -2.86
C ALA A 60 -19.61 9.49 -1.69
N ALA A 61 -18.99 10.65 -1.95
CA ALA A 61 -18.86 11.71 -0.96
C ALA A 61 -20.23 12.23 -0.48
N ALA A 62 -21.20 12.38 -1.40
CA ALA A 62 -22.58 12.73 -1.04
C ALA A 62 -23.26 11.71 -0.13
N LYS A 63 -22.79 10.45 -0.12
CA LYS A 63 -23.25 9.37 0.77
C LYS A 63 -22.36 9.20 2.01
N GLY A 64 -21.41 10.11 2.25
CA GLY A 64 -20.51 10.07 3.40
C GLY A 64 -19.25 9.21 3.25
N ALA A 65 -19.04 8.60 2.07
CA ALA A 65 -17.79 7.90 1.77
C ALA A 65 -16.76 8.92 1.24
N VAL A 66 -15.83 9.31 2.11
CA VAL A 66 -14.82 10.33 1.86
C VAL A 66 -13.43 9.84 2.27
N CYS A 67 -12.39 10.44 1.70
CA CYS A 67 -11.01 10.29 2.18
C CYS A 67 -10.82 10.94 3.56
N LEU A 68 -9.66 10.74 4.18
CA LEU A 68 -9.35 11.29 5.51
C LEU A 68 -9.49 12.82 5.63
N ASP A 69 -9.30 13.56 4.54
CA ASP A 69 -9.46 15.01 4.50
C ASP A 69 -10.88 15.47 4.09
N GLY A 70 -11.80 14.54 3.83
CA GLY A 70 -13.15 14.82 3.36
C GLY A 70 -13.31 14.88 1.84
N THR A 71 -12.24 14.72 1.06
CA THR A 71 -12.33 14.70 -0.41
C THR A 71 -12.99 13.42 -0.93
N PRO A 72 -13.59 13.44 -2.14
CA PRO A 72 -14.19 12.25 -2.72
C PRO A 72 -13.13 11.16 -3.04
N PRO A 73 -13.44 9.87 -2.82
CA PRO A 73 -12.56 8.79 -3.25
C PRO A 73 -12.50 8.71 -4.77
N GLY A 74 -11.52 7.97 -5.29
CA GLY A 74 -11.34 7.81 -6.73
C GLY A 74 -10.71 6.49 -7.15
N TYR A 75 -10.75 6.22 -8.46
CA TYR A 75 -10.17 5.04 -9.09
C TYR A 75 -9.64 5.38 -10.48
N HIS A 76 -8.81 4.49 -11.02
CA HIS A 76 -8.40 4.49 -12.42
C HIS A 76 -9.05 3.30 -13.10
N LEU A 77 -9.62 3.49 -14.28
CA LEU A 77 -10.32 2.44 -15.02
C LEU A 77 -9.89 2.41 -16.47
N HIS A 78 -9.41 1.24 -16.89
CA HIS A 78 -9.21 0.92 -18.30
C HIS A 78 -10.20 -0.16 -18.72
N ARG A 79 -11.01 0.14 -19.75
CA ARG A 79 -12.09 -0.76 -20.20
C ARG A 79 -11.53 -1.98 -20.92
N GLY A 80 -12.17 -3.12 -20.66
CA GLY A 80 -11.89 -4.37 -21.35
C GLY A 80 -12.47 -4.40 -22.76
N TYR A 81 -12.12 -5.42 -23.53
CA TYR A 81 -12.57 -5.62 -24.90
C TYR A 81 -12.67 -7.11 -25.24
N GLY A 82 -13.40 -7.44 -26.31
CA GLY A 82 -13.58 -8.82 -26.77
C GLY A 82 -14.18 -9.72 -25.67
N SER A 83 -13.58 -10.89 -25.46
CA SER A 83 -14.02 -11.84 -24.42
C SER A 83 -13.88 -11.31 -22.99
N GLY A 84 -12.97 -10.37 -22.74
CA GLY A 84 -12.76 -9.76 -21.41
C GLY A 84 -13.67 -8.57 -21.12
N ALA A 85 -14.54 -8.14 -22.05
CA ALA A 85 -15.37 -6.95 -21.90
C ALA A 85 -16.35 -7.01 -20.72
N ASN A 86 -16.73 -8.22 -20.27
CA ASN A 86 -17.62 -8.44 -19.13
C ASN A 86 -16.89 -8.94 -17.86
N SER A 87 -15.57 -9.10 -17.94
CA SER A 87 -14.75 -9.56 -16.82
C SER A 87 -14.04 -8.39 -16.15
N TRP A 88 -13.81 -8.50 -14.84
CA TRP A 88 -13.32 -7.40 -14.00
C TRP A 88 -12.15 -7.83 -13.13
N LEU A 89 -11.07 -7.04 -13.19
CA LEU A 89 -9.95 -7.09 -12.25
C LEU A 89 -9.96 -5.80 -11.42
N VAL A 90 -10.13 -5.95 -10.11
CA VAL A 90 -10.15 -4.82 -9.16
C VAL A 90 -8.92 -4.91 -8.27
N GLN A 91 -7.96 -4.01 -8.47
CA GLN A 91 -6.78 -3.88 -7.62
C GLN A 91 -7.01 -2.78 -6.58
N LEU A 92 -6.87 -3.14 -5.31
CA LEU A 92 -6.87 -2.19 -4.20
C LEU A 92 -5.44 -1.66 -4.00
N GLU A 93 -5.26 -0.34 -4.04
CA GLU A 93 -3.96 0.26 -3.74
C GLU A 93 -3.55 -0.02 -2.29
N GLY A 94 -2.30 -0.45 -2.08
CA GLY A 94 -1.74 -0.62 -0.74
C GLY A 94 -1.22 0.69 -0.14
N GLY A 95 -0.85 0.67 1.14
CA GLY A 95 -0.19 1.82 1.74
C GLY A 95 -0.07 1.85 3.27
N GLY A 96 -0.39 0.75 3.95
CA GLY A 96 -0.46 0.71 5.42
C GLY A 96 -1.60 1.56 5.99
N TRP A 97 -1.74 1.60 7.30
CA TRP A 97 -2.80 2.35 7.99
C TRP A 97 -2.17 3.39 8.94
N CYS A 98 -2.99 4.26 9.51
CA CYS A 98 -2.57 5.11 10.64
C CYS A 98 -3.19 4.58 11.93
N ASN A 99 -2.44 4.63 13.03
CA ASN A 99 -2.78 3.96 14.29
C ASN A 99 -3.30 4.92 15.36
N ASP A 100 -3.11 6.21 15.17
CA ASP A 100 -3.46 7.25 16.14
C ASP A 100 -3.84 8.56 15.42
N ILE A 101 -4.43 9.49 16.17
CA ILE A 101 -4.92 10.76 15.63
C ILE A 101 -3.80 11.54 14.93
N ASN A 102 -2.58 11.56 15.49
CA ASN A 102 -1.49 12.35 14.97
C ASN A 102 -0.99 11.81 13.62
N THR A 103 -0.79 10.49 13.54
CA THR A 103 -0.38 9.80 12.30
C THR A 103 -1.45 9.95 11.22
N CYS A 104 -2.72 9.97 11.58
CA CYS A 104 -3.82 10.19 10.65
C CYS A 104 -3.94 11.64 10.17
N VAL A 105 -3.77 12.61 11.06
CA VAL A 105 -3.75 14.05 10.73
C VAL A 105 -2.57 14.39 9.82
N TYR A 106 -1.42 13.75 10.00
CA TYR A 106 -0.30 13.88 9.07
C TYR A 106 -0.66 13.27 7.71
N ARG A 107 -1.22 12.05 7.73
CA ARG A 107 -1.51 11.29 6.51
C ARG A 107 -2.54 11.94 5.59
N LYS A 108 -3.54 12.66 6.14
CA LYS A 108 -4.57 13.35 5.33
C LYS A 108 -3.98 14.39 4.36
N LYS A 109 -2.75 14.88 4.62
CA LYS A 109 -2.02 15.82 3.75
C LYS A 109 -1.19 15.13 2.65
N THR A 110 -1.46 13.85 2.37
CA THR A 110 -0.70 13.04 1.39
C THR A 110 -1.64 12.39 0.38
N ARG A 111 -1.09 11.83 -0.71
CA ARG A 111 -1.85 11.07 -1.72
C ARG A 111 -2.65 9.89 -1.16
N ARG A 112 -2.29 9.41 0.03
CA ARG A 112 -2.93 8.28 0.73
C ARG A 112 -3.94 8.70 1.80
N GLY A 113 -4.31 9.98 1.84
CA GLY A 113 -5.35 10.48 2.72
C GLY A 113 -6.22 11.58 2.09
N SER A 114 -5.95 11.95 0.84
CA SER A 114 -6.69 12.97 0.09
C SER A 114 -6.55 12.77 -1.40
N SER A 115 -7.67 12.92 -2.12
CA SER A 115 -7.69 12.86 -3.58
C SER A 115 -7.04 14.07 -4.26
N ASN A 116 -6.83 15.16 -3.53
CA ASN A 116 -6.18 16.37 -4.05
C ASN A 116 -4.71 16.11 -4.41
N TYR A 117 -4.05 15.22 -3.67
CA TYR A 117 -2.65 14.86 -3.86
C TYR A 117 -2.45 13.57 -4.68
N MET A 118 -3.53 12.96 -5.20
CA MET A 118 -3.41 11.79 -6.07
C MET A 118 -2.91 12.17 -7.46
N GLU A 119 -2.05 11.33 -8.01
CA GLU A 119 -1.60 11.38 -9.40
C GLU A 119 -2.81 11.32 -10.33
N LYS A 120 -2.90 12.27 -11.25
CA LYS A 120 -4.03 12.38 -12.19
C LYS A 120 -4.03 11.28 -13.24
N GLN A 121 -2.84 10.75 -13.54
CA GLN A 121 -2.66 9.59 -14.40
C GLN A 121 -1.62 8.68 -13.77
N ILE A 122 -1.79 7.37 -13.92
CA ILE A 122 -0.81 6.38 -13.49
C ILE A 122 -0.61 5.35 -14.60
N PRO A 123 0.61 4.82 -14.75
CA PRO A 123 0.85 3.72 -15.67
C PRO A 123 0.21 2.44 -15.13
N PHE A 124 -0.50 1.73 -16.01
CA PHE A 124 -0.97 0.39 -15.76
C PHE A 124 0.09 -0.60 -16.27
N THR A 125 0.71 -1.34 -15.35
CA THR A 125 1.81 -2.28 -15.61
C THR A 125 1.55 -3.60 -14.87
N GLY A 126 2.33 -4.65 -15.20
CA GLY A 126 2.21 -5.97 -14.57
C GLY A 126 0.79 -6.52 -14.72
N LEU A 127 0.15 -6.92 -13.61
CA LEU A 127 -1.22 -7.45 -13.60
C LEU A 127 -2.29 -6.49 -14.17
N LEU A 128 -2.02 -5.19 -14.20
CA LEU A 128 -2.91 -4.20 -14.83
C LEU A 128 -2.53 -3.87 -16.27
N SER A 129 -1.42 -4.40 -16.79
CA SER A 129 -0.98 -4.12 -18.15
C SER A 129 -2.00 -4.56 -19.19
N ASN A 130 -2.04 -3.86 -20.32
CA ASN A 130 -2.84 -4.19 -21.50
C ASN A 130 -2.10 -5.00 -22.55
N LYS A 131 -0.86 -5.38 -22.26
CA LYS A 131 -0.08 -6.22 -23.15
C LYS A 131 -0.12 -7.67 -22.67
N ALA A 132 -0.35 -8.60 -23.60
CA ALA A 132 -0.53 -10.01 -23.27
C ALA A 132 0.79 -10.71 -22.88
N ASP A 133 1.94 -10.16 -23.27
CA ASP A 133 3.26 -10.57 -22.82
C ASP A 133 3.51 -10.26 -21.34
N GLU A 134 3.00 -9.13 -20.84
CA GLU A 134 3.09 -8.75 -19.42
C GLU A 134 1.93 -9.31 -18.57
N ASN A 135 0.75 -9.51 -19.17
CA ASN A 135 -0.49 -9.89 -18.49
C ASN A 135 -1.30 -10.91 -19.32
N PRO A 136 -0.83 -12.16 -19.46
CA PRO A 136 -1.45 -13.14 -20.37
C PRO A 136 -2.92 -13.45 -20.03
N ASP A 137 -3.29 -13.36 -18.75
CA ASP A 137 -4.60 -13.77 -18.26
C ASP A 137 -5.66 -12.66 -18.35
N PHE A 138 -5.28 -11.40 -18.05
CA PHE A 138 -6.23 -10.30 -17.83
C PHE A 138 -6.02 -9.10 -18.76
N TYR A 139 -5.17 -9.17 -19.78
CA TYR A 139 -4.87 -8.04 -20.66
C TYR A 139 -6.08 -7.46 -21.41
N ASN A 140 -7.17 -8.22 -21.58
CA ASN A 140 -8.39 -7.74 -22.23
C ASN A 140 -9.56 -7.50 -21.26
N TRP A 141 -9.36 -7.64 -19.94
CA TRP A 141 -10.38 -7.41 -18.91
C TRP A 141 -10.60 -5.93 -18.62
N ASN A 142 -11.73 -5.58 -18.00
CA ASN A 142 -11.88 -4.29 -17.32
C ASN A 142 -10.95 -4.29 -16.12
N ARG A 143 -10.07 -3.30 -16.05
CA ARG A 143 -9.08 -3.19 -14.98
C ARG A 143 -9.30 -1.91 -14.22
N VAL A 144 -9.50 -2.05 -12.92
CA VAL A 144 -9.74 -0.94 -12.01
C VAL A 144 -8.66 -0.93 -10.95
N LYS A 145 -8.03 0.22 -10.73
CA LYS A 145 -7.20 0.47 -9.55
C LYS A 145 -7.92 1.45 -8.63
N VAL A 146 -8.42 0.95 -7.51
CA VAL A 146 -9.05 1.77 -6.48
C VAL A 146 -7.97 2.48 -5.68
N ARG A 147 -8.05 3.81 -5.57
CA ARG A 147 -7.06 4.62 -4.87
C ARG A 147 -7.30 4.57 -3.36
N TYR A 148 -6.21 4.42 -2.62
CA TYR A 148 -6.26 4.26 -1.18
C TYR A 148 -6.22 5.61 -0.47
N CYS A 149 -7.25 5.94 0.31
CA CYS A 149 -7.31 7.22 1.03
C CYS A 149 -8.06 7.23 2.35
N ASP A 150 -8.48 6.06 2.86
CA ASP A 150 -9.23 5.92 4.12
C ASP A 150 -8.32 5.72 5.34
N GLY A 151 -7.04 5.38 5.15
CA GLY A 151 -6.08 5.17 6.23
C GLY A 151 -6.38 3.97 7.14
N ALA A 152 -7.32 3.11 6.76
CA ALA A 152 -7.83 1.99 7.53
C ALA A 152 -7.83 0.69 6.71
N SER A 153 -6.97 0.56 5.70
CA SER A 153 -6.83 -0.65 4.87
C SER A 153 -8.16 -1.13 4.25
N PHE A 154 -9.03 -0.21 3.81
CA PHE A 154 -10.38 -0.48 3.30
C PHE A 154 -11.34 -1.13 4.33
N SER A 155 -10.96 -1.11 5.61
CA SER A 155 -11.73 -1.65 6.74
C SER A 155 -12.32 -0.58 7.65
N GLY A 156 -12.35 0.68 7.20
CA GLY A 156 -12.96 1.78 7.93
C GLY A 156 -14.48 1.87 7.72
N GLU A 157 -15.19 2.18 8.80
CA GLU A 157 -16.62 2.55 8.78
C GLU A 157 -16.76 4.05 8.57
N GLY A 158 -17.96 4.44 8.10
CA GLY A 158 -18.32 5.81 7.78
C GLY A 158 -17.98 6.90 8.80
N TYR A 159 -17.97 8.12 8.29
CA TYR A 159 -17.72 9.38 9.01
C TYR A 159 -18.65 9.58 10.22
N ASN A 160 -18.10 9.61 11.44
CA ASN A 160 -18.82 10.05 12.64
C ASN A 160 -18.72 11.57 12.79
N LYS A 161 -19.83 12.27 12.50
CA LYS A 161 -19.93 13.74 12.58
C LYS A 161 -19.74 14.30 14.00
N ALA A 162 -19.99 13.52 15.05
CA ALA A 162 -19.90 13.94 16.44
C ALA A 162 -18.48 13.74 17.05
N ALA A 163 -17.69 12.81 16.51
CA ALA A 163 -16.36 12.47 17.03
C ALA A 163 -15.21 13.16 16.28
N GLY A 164 -15.49 13.83 15.15
CA GLY A 164 -14.43 14.19 14.21
C GLY A 164 -13.82 12.95 13.56
N PRO A 165 -12.87 13.10 12.62
CA PRO A 165 -12.34 11.97 11.88
C PRO A 165 -11.35 11.21 12.76
N PHE A 166 -11.77 10.11 13.43
CA PHE A 166 -11.08 8.80 13.36
C PHE A 166 -11.63 7.66 14.26
N LEU A 167 -11.30 6.44 13.80
CA LEU A 167 -11.03 5.16 14.53
C LEU A 167 -12.18 4.11 14.60
N PRO A 168 -11.80 2.82 14.61
CA PRO A 168 -12.23 1.84 13.61
C PRO A 168 -13.06 0.71 14.22
N TRP A 169 -14.03 0.22 13.45
CA TRP A 169 -14.45 -1.18 13.48
C TRP A 169 -15.37 -1.46 12.29
N ALA A 170 -14.83 -2.06 11.22
CA ALA A 170 -15.50 -2.69 10.07
C ALA A 170 -15.81 -1.81 8.83
N ALA A 171 -16.32 -2.41 7.75
CA ALA A 171 -16.03 -2.04 6.37
C ALA A 171 -17.17 -1.34 5.62
N HIS A 172 -16.89 -0.22 4.94
CA HIS A 172 -17.86 0.42 4.03
C HIS A 172 -17.38 0.80 2.61
N LEU A 173 -16.43 0.05 2.01
CA LEU A 173 -16.12 0.20 0.57
C LEU A 173 -16.50 -1.01 -0.29
N VAL A 174 -16.55 -2.23 0.27
CA VAL A 174 -17.05 -3.40 -0.45
C VAL A 174 -18.60 -3.42 -0.54
N SER A 175 -19.28 -2.78 0.41
CA SER A 175 -20.75 -2.80 0.51
C SER A 175 -21.46 -1.98 -0.59
N CYS A 176 -20.90 -0.83 -0.99
CA CYS A 176 -21.57 0.06 -1.94
C CYS A 176 -21.54 -0.44 -3.39
N TYR A 177 -20.48 -1.15 -3.80
CA TYR A 177 -20.43 -1.70 -5.17
C TYR A 177 -21.25 -2.99 -5.28
N GLY A 178 -21.21 -3.85 -4.26
CA GLY A 178 -21.98 -5.11 -4.21
C GLY A 178 -23.50 -4.88 -4.14
N ARG A 179 -23.98 -3.92 -3.34
CA ARG A 179 -25.42 -3.67 -3.20
C ARG A 179 -26.06 -3.11 -4.47
N SER A 180 -25.31 -2.31 -5.24
CA SER A 180 -25.81 -1.75 -6.51
C SER A 180 -26.02 -2.78 -7.63
N ASN A 181 -25.40 -3.97 -7.54
CA ASN A 181 -25.57 -5.05 -8.52
C ASN A 181 -26.59 -6.10 -8.08
N VAL A 182 -26.88 -6.22 -6.78
CA VAL A 182 -27.96 -7.08 -6.27
C VAL A 182 -29.32 -6.42 -6.47
N GLU A 183 -29.45 -5.10 -6.25
CA GLU A 183 -30.72 -4.37 -6.44
C GLU A 183 -31.06 -4.08 -7.92
N ARG A 184 -30.15 -4.38 -8.87
CA ARG A 184 -30.43 -4.28 -10.32
C ARG A 184 -30.81 -5.61 -10.98
N ASN A 185 -30.69 -6.73 -10.26
CA ASN A 185 -30.98 -8.08 -10.76
C ASN A 185 -31.94 -8.86 -9.83
N ALA A 186 -32.74 -8.16 -9.02
CA ALA A 186 -33.85 -8.71 -8.23
C ALA A 186 -35.16 -8.06 -8.64
#